data_AF-A0A3Q3IYJ3-F1
#
_entry.id   AF-A0A3Q3IYJ3-F1
#
_cell.length_a   1.000
_cell.length_b   1.000
_cell.length_c   1.000
_cell.angle_alpha   90.00
_cell.angle_beta   90.00
_cell.angle_gamma   90.00
#
_symmetry.space_group_name_H-M   'P 1'
#
loop_
_entity.id
_entity.type
_entity.pdbx_description
1 polymer ?
#
loop_
_entity_poly.entity_id
_entity_poly.type
_entity_poly.pdbx_seq_one_letter_code
_entity_poly.pdbx_strand_id
1 'polypeptide(L)' 'SAPCPWTVTHYVNECDEINGGCEALCCNTIGSFYCRCPPGQTLNDDGKTCQGEISGLCGFKFKGALCELYTRRHTL' A
#
# COMPACT_ATOMS: atom_id res chain seq x y z
N SER A 1 -5.42 12.03 -27.37
CA SER A 1 -4.81 11.78 -26.06
C SER A 1 -3.53 12.59 -25.97
N ALA A 2 -3.55 13.73 -25.29
CA ALA A 2 -2.33 14.49 -25.04
C ALA A 2 -1.50 13.76 -23.96
N PRO A 3 -0.16 13.71 -24.06
CA PRO A 3 0.65 13.31 -22.91
C PRO A 3 0.34 14.27 -21.75
N CYS A 4 0.25 13.73 -20.53
CA CYS A 4 0.04 14.52 -19.33
C CYS A 4 1.06 15.70 -19.26
N PRO A 5 0.78 16.80 -18.56
CA PRO A 5 1.62 18.00 -18.58
C PRO A 5 2.91 17.79 -17.75
N TRP A 6 3.85 17.00 -18.28
CA TRP A 6 5.03 16.47 -17.61
C TRP A 6 6.31 17.29 -17.84
N THR A 7 6.28 18.61 -17.69
CA THR A 7 7.52 19.40 -17.78
C THR A 7 8.16 19.72 -16.42
N VAL A 8 7.78 19.02 -15.34
CA VAL A 8 8.49 19.06 -14.05
C VAL A 8 8.48 17.68 -13.40
N THR A 9 9.62 17.30 -12.87
CA THR A 9 10.00 16.04 -12.21
C THR A 9 9.11 15.64 -11.02
N HIS A 10 7.90 15.17 -11.30
CA HIS A 10 7.00 14.58 -10.30
C HIS A 10 6.99 13.04 -10.43
N TYR A 11 8.18 12.48 -10.60
CA TYR A 11 8.51 11.07 -10.41
C TYR A 11 9.51 10.96 -9.26
N VAL A 12 9.27 11.71 -8.19
CA VAL A 12 9.87 11.34 -6.91
C VAL A 12 9.03 10.19 -6.38
N ASN A 13 9.67 9.22 -5.75
CA ASN A 13 8.97 8.15 -5.07
C ASN A 13 8.98 8.46 -3.58
N GLU A 14 7.94 9.12 -3.08
CA GLU A 14 7.83 9.49 -1.67
C GLU A 14 7.73 8.26 -0.76
N CYS A 15 7.42 7.09 -1.30
CA CYS A 15 7.44 5.84 -0.54
C CYS A 15 8.86 5.36 -0.22
N ASP A 16 9.89 5.81 -0.94
CA ASP A 16 11.28 5.45 -0.63
C ASP A 16 11.76 6.11 0.67
N GLU A 17 11.17 7.23 1.05
CA GLU A 17 11.47 7.96 2.28
C GLU A 17 10.46 7.60 3.37
N ILE A 18 10.87 6.79 4.35
CA ILE A 18 10.07 6.39 5.52
C ILE A 18 8.67 5.86 5.11
N ASN A 19 8.58 5.13 3.99
CA ASN A 19 7.31 4.60 3.48
C ASN A 19 6.24 5.70 3.25
N GLY A 20 6.63 6.93 2.88
CA GLY A 20 5.70 8.07 2.78
C GLY A 20 5.05 8.49 4.11
N GLY A 21 5.52 7.93 5.23
CA GLY A 21 4.86 8.04 6.53
C GLY A 21 3.61 7.17 6.68
N CYS A 22 3.40 6.19 5.79
CA CYS A 22 2.30 5.23 5.89
C CYS A 22 2.58 4.17 6.96
N GLU A 23 1.58 3.85 7.77
CA GLU A 23 1.65 2.79 8.78
C GLU A 23 1.81 1.40 8.14
N ALA A 24 1.14 1.17 7.01
CA ALA A 24 1.14 -0.11 6.30
C ALA A 24 1.73 -0.01 4.89
N LEU A 25 0.91 0.19 3.86
CA LEU A 25 1.36 0.20 2.46
C LEU A 25 1.45 1.63 1.93
N CYS A 26 2.54 1.97 1.27
CA CYS A 26 2.66 3.20 0.49
C CYS A 26 2.54 2.89 -1.02
N CYS A 27 1.66 3.62 -1.70
CA CYS A 27 1.44 3.50 -3.13
C CYS A 27 1.91 4.79 -3.81
N ASN A 28 3.07 4.72 -4.46
CA ASN A 28 3.60 5.84 -5.23
C ASN A 28 2.75 6.07 -6.48
N THR A 29 2.47 7.33 -6.79
CA THR A 29 1.78 7.75 -8.00
C THR A 29 2.56 8.84 -8.70
N ILE A 30 2.09 9.20 -9.87
CA ILE A 30 2.69 10.28 -10.63
C ILE A 30 2.34 11.60 -9.94
N GLY A 31 3.35 12.23 -9.34
CA GLY A 31 3.26 13.51 -8.65
C GLY A 31 2.64 13.48 -7.26
N SER A 32 2.47 12.30 -6.67
CA SER A 32 2.02 12.14 -5.27
C SER A 32 2.18 10.69 -4.82
N PHE A 33 1.77 10.39 -3.59
CA PHE A 33 1.61 9.04 -3.08
C PHE A 33 0.36 8.96 -2.20
N TYR A 34 -0.11 7.75 -1.93
CA TYR A 34 -1.16 7.54 -0.94
C TYR A 34 -0.90 6.28 -0.12
N CYS A 35 -1.37 6.29 1.13
CA CYS A 35 -1.28 5.13 2.00
C CYS A 35 -2.48 4.21 1.78
N ARG A 36 -2.25 2.91 1.95
CA ARG A 36 -3.30 1.89 1.85
C ARG A 36 -3.18 0.93 3.02
N CYS A 37 -4.34 0.61 3.60
CA CYS A 37 -4.42 -0.35 4.68
C CYS A 37 -4.57 -1.78 4.17
N PRO A 38 -4.11 -2.77 4.95
CA PRO A 38 -4.33 -4.16 4.62
C PRO A 38 -5.84 -4.48 4.61
N PRO A 39 -6.26 -5.57 3.93
CA PRO A 39 -7.63 -6.02 3.94
C PRO A 39 -8.16 -6.19 5.37
N GLY A 40 -9.39 -5.74 5.62
CA GLY A 40 -9.99 -5.75 6.96
C GLY A 40 -9.63 -4.55 7.83
N GLN A 41 -8.78 -3.63 7.34
CA GLN A 41 -8.53 -2.34 7.97
C GLN A 41 -8.93 -1.19 7.05
N THR A 42 -9.23 -0.05 7.68
CA THR A 42 -9.60 1.19 7.00
C THR A 42 -8.54 2.24 7.26
N LEU A 43 -8.24 3.05 6.25
CA LEU A 43 -7.33 4.19 6.41
C LEU A 43 -8.01 5.26 7.25
N ASN A 44 -7.32 5.75 8.27
CA ASN A 44 -7.79 6.82 9.13
C ASN A 44 -7.80 8.16 8.38
N ASP A 45 -8.45 9.16 8.99
CA ASP A 45 -8.57 10.52 8.46
C ASP A 45 -7.22 11.24 8.31
N ASP A 46 -6.17 10.76 9.00
CA ASP A 46 -4.80 11.25 8.84
C ASP A 46 -4.14 10.80 7.53
N GLY A 47 -4.81 9.93 6.77
CA GLY A 47 -4.36 9.40 5.50
C GLY A 47 -3.13 8.50 5.60
N LYS A 48 -2.75 8.07 6.82
CA LYS A 48 -1.49 7.38 7.09
C LYS A 48 -1.63 6.16 8.00
N THR A 49 -2.48 6.23 9.02
CA THR A 49 -2.68 5.14 9.98
C THR A 49 -3.85 4.24 9.60
N CYS A 50 -3.84 3.01 10.09
CA CYS A 50 -4.86 2.02 9.81
C CYS A 50 -5.65 1.69 11.08
N GLN A 51 -6.97 1.52 10.92
CA GLN A 51 -7.85 1.10 12.01
C GLN A 51 -8.66 -0.14 11.62
N GLY A 52 -8.74 -1.09 12.55
CA GLY A 52 -9.53 -2.30 12.45
C GLY A 52 -8.75 -3.55 12.87
N GLU A 53 -9.46 -4.61 13.26
CA GLU A 53 -8.86 -5.92 13.52
C GLU A 53 -8.98 -6.83 12.30
N ILE A 54 -7.89 -7.53 11.98
CA ILE A 54 -7.78 -8.44 10.86
C ILE A 54 -8.57 -9.73 11.19
N SER A 55 -9.89 -9.67 11.07
CA SER A 55 -10.82 -10.72 11.50
C SER A 55 -11.17 -11.66 10.35
N GLY A 56 -10.32 -12.65 10.06
CA GLY A 56 -10.69 -13.76 9.15
C GLY A 56 -9.60 -14.37 8.24
N LEU A 57 -8.50 -14.86 8.84
CA LEU A 57 -7.58 -15.95 8.44
C LEU A 57 -7.39 -16.38 6.95
N CYS A 58 -6.12 -16.29 6.46
CA CYS A 58 -5.29 -17.39 5.88
C CYS A 58 -4.14 -16.81 5.00
N GLY A 59 -2.96 -16.60 5.60
CA GLY A 59 -1.66 -16.46 4.91
C GLY A 59 -1.50 -15.29 3.92
N PHE A 60 -1.34 -14.06 4.41
CA PHE A 60 -0.78 -12.96 3.63
C PHE A 60 0.69 -12.79 4.00
N LYS A 61 1.63 -13.11 3.10
CA LYS A 61 3.05 -12.80 3.29
C LYS A 61 3.45 -11.72 2.28
N PHE A 62 3.72 -10.52 2.75
CA PHE A 62 4.14 -9.41 1.90
C PHE A 62 5.60 -9.62 1.49
N LYS A 63 5.85 -9.69 0.18
CA LYS A 63 7.19 -9.68 -0.40
C LYS A 63 7.31 -8.40 -1.25
N GLY A 64 7.64 -7.29 -0.60
CA GLY A 64 7.57 -5.95 -1.22
C GLY A 64 6.12 -5.49 -1.40
N ALA A 65 5.78 -4.95 -2.59
CA ALA A 65 4.45 -4.42 -2.92
C ALA A 65 3.44 -5.48 -3.43
N LEU A 66 3.80 -6.77 -3.46
CA LEU A 66 2.95 -7.84 -3.97
C LEU A 66 2.19 -8.54 -2.84
N CYS A 67 0.86 -8.59 -2.97
CA CYS A 67 -0.04 -9.36 -2.12
C CYS A 67 -0.23 -10.75 -2.74
N GLU A 68 0.58 -11.72 -2.33
CA GLU A 68 0.44 -13.10 -2.77
C GLU A 68 -0.44 -13.89 -1.79
N LEU A 69 -1.48 -14.54 -2.31
CA LEU A 69 -2.36 -15.43 -1.54
C LEU A 69 -1.58 -16.69 -1.14
N TYR A 70 -1.15 -16.81 0.12
CA TYR A 70 -0.68 -18.10 0.65
C TYR A 70 -1.88 -18.82 1.25
N THR A 71 -2.63 -19.55 0.42
CA THR A 71 -3.45 -20.63 0.94
C THR A 71 -2.52 -21.56 1.71
N ARG A 72 -2.66 -21.68 3.04
CA ARG A 72 -2.03 -22.80 3.74
C ARG A 72 -2.50 -24.06 3.01
N ARG A 73 -1.60 -24.76 2.31
CA ARG A 73 -1.85 -26.17 2.06
C ARG A 73 -1.90 -26.79 3.46
N HIS A 74 -3.11 -27.00 3.97
CA HIS A 74 -3.33 -28.05 4.94
C HIS A 74 -3.01 -29.35 4.20
N THR A 75 -1.75 -29.76 4.23
CA THR A 75 -1.46 -31.17 4.11
C THR A 75 -2.07 -31.79 5.36
N LEU A 76 -3.08 -32.63 5.17
CA LEU A 76 -3.65 -33.49 6.22
C LEU A 76 -2.54 -34.22 6.98
#